data_AF-C4XKZ4-F1
#
_entry.id   AF-C4XKZ4-F1
#
_cell.length_a   1.000
_cell.length_b   1.000
_cell.length_c   1.000
_cell.angle_alpha   90.00
_cell.angle_beta   90.00
_cell.angle_gamma   90.00
#
_symmetry.space_group_name_H-M   'P 1'
#
loop_
_entity.id
_entity.type
_entity.pdbx_description
1 polymer ?
#
loop_
_entity_poly.entity_id
_entity_poly.type
_entity_poly.pdbx_seq_one_letter_code
_entity_poly.pdbx_strand_id
1 'polypeptide(L)'
;MNILVAEDDAINIVFYIRFLTKLGHKVTVAHNGEEAFHFSELINYDVILMDINMPIMDGIESSKMIKKQKMQKLQYLQSQLQILN
;
A
#
# COMPACT_ATOMS: atom_id res chain seq x y z
N MET A 1 -11.17 -8.32 3.85
CA MET A 1 -9.81 -7.86 3.56
C MET A 1 -9.73 -6.37 3.82
N ASN A 2 -8.59 -5.90 4.30
CA ASN A 2 -8.20 -4.49 4.33
C ASN A 2 -7.42 -4.19 3.05
N ILE A 3 -7.96 -3.33 2.20
CA ILE A 3 -7.41 -3.00 0.89
C ILE A 3 -7.02 -1.52 0.86
N LEU A 4 -5.81 -1.24 0.40
CA LEU A 4 -5.38 0.11 0.02
C LEU A 4 -5.56 0.27 -1.49
N VAL A 5 -6.22 1.34 -1.91
CA VAL A 5 -6.35 1.74 -3.31
C VAL A 5 -5.57 3.03 -3.48
N ALA A 6 -4.55 3.03 -4.33
CA ALA A 6 -3.78 4.20 -4.71
C ALA A 6 -4.17 4.61 -6.14
N GLU A 7 -4.88 5.73 -6.24
CA GLU A 7 -5.53 6.23 -7.45
C GLU A 7 -5.74 7.74 -7.30
N ASP A 8 -5.43 8.54 -8.32
CA ASP A 8 -5.57 10.00 -8.31
C ASP A 8 -6.84 10.50 -9.02
N ASP A 9 -7.44 9.70 -9.91
CA ASP A 9 -8.71 10.04 -10.55
C ASP A 9 -9.92 9.82 -9.62
N ALA A 10 -10.66 10.89 -9.33
CA ALA A 10 -11.79 10.87 -8.42
C ALA A 10 -12.92 9.90 -8.84
N ILE A 11 -13.12 9.70 -10.15
CA ILE A 11 -14.16 8.79 -10.66
C ILE A 11 -13.76 7.35 -10.40
N ASN A 12 -12.50 6.99 -10.68
CA ASN A 12 -11.95 5.67 -10.40
C ASN A 12 -11.97 5.36 -8.90
N ILE A 13 -11.61 6.32 -8.05
CA ILE A 13 -11.68 6.18 -6.59
C ILE A 13 -13.10 5.81 -6.14
N VAL A 14 -14.11 6.55 -6.59
CA VAL A 14 -15.52 6.28 -6.24
C VAL A 14 -15.95 4.89 -6.72
N PHE A 15 -15.53 4.48 -7.91
CA PHE A 15 -15.78 3.15 -8.43
C PHE A 15 -15.19 2.07 -7.52
N TYR A 16 -13.90 2.15 -7.19
CA TYR A 16 -13.22 1.16 -6.35
C TYR A 16 -13.81 1.08 -4.94
N ILE A 17 -14.08 2.22 -4.29
CA ILE A 17 -14.72 2.25 -2.99
C ILE A 17 -16.06 1.50 -3.05
N ARG A 18 -16.94 1.85 -4.00
CA ARG A 18 -18.28 1.23 -4.09
C ARG A 18 -18.20 -0.25 -4.42
N PHE A 19 -17.31 -0.63 -5.34
CA PHE A 19 -17.16 -2.02 -5.76
C PHE A 19 -16.63 -2.91 -4.63
N LEU A 20 -15.51 -2.52 -4.01
CA LEU A 20 -14.84 -3.32 -2.99
C LEU A 20 -15.62 -3.34 -1.66
N THR A 21 -16.27 -2.24 -1.28
CA THR A 21 -17.12 -2.23 -0.08
C THR A 21 -18.37 -3.10 -0.25
N LYS A 22 -18.97 -3.13 -1.45
CA LYS A 22 -20.09 -4.04 -1.77
C LYS A 22 -19.69 -5.51 -1.65
N LEU A 23 -18.42 -5.84 -1.88
CA LEU A 23 -17.85 -7.16 -1.68
C LEU A 23 -17.46 -7.45 -0.21
N GLY A 24 -17.73 -6.53 0.72
CA GLY A 24 -17.45 -6.70 2.15
C GLY A 24 -16.01 -6.40 2.55
N HIS A 25 -15.26 -5.66 1.74
CA HIS A 25 -13.89 -5.25 2.05
C HIS A 25 -13.85 -3.88 2.74
N LYS A 26 -12.84 -3.66 3.58
CA LYS A 26 -12.50 -2.34 4.12
C LYS A 26 -11.52 -1.67 3.16
N VAL A 27 -11.80 -0.42 2.79
CA VAL A 27 -11.04 0.31 1.77
C VAL A 27 -10.44 1.56 2.39
N THR A 28 -9.14 1.73 2.24
CA THR A 28 -8.42 3.00 2.43
C THR A 28 -7.99 3.51 1.06
N VAL A 29 -8.02 4.83 0.86
CA VAL A 29 -7.61 5.46 -0.40
C VAL A 29 -6.38 6.31 -0.17
N ALA A 30 -5.41 6.22 -1.07
CA ALA A 30 -4.30 7.14 -1.25
C ALA A 30 -4.45 7.85 -2.61
N HIS A 31 -4.17 9.15 -2.65
CA HIS A 31 -4.36 9.99 -3.84
C HIS A 31 -3.08 10.18 -4.67
N ASN A 32 -1.97 9.56 -4.26
CA ASN A 32 -0.69 9.57 -4.95
C ASN A 32 0.23 8.46 -4.39
N GLY A 33 1.40 8.26 -5.01
CA GLY A 33 2.34 7.24 -4.57
C GLY A 33 2.90 7.47 -3.16
N GLU A 34 3.11 8.73 -2.73
CA GLU A 34 3.68 9.05 -1.40
C GLU A 34 2.71 8.68 -0.28
N GLU A 35 1.43 9.04 -0.43
CA GLU A 35 0.38 8.61 0.49
C GLU A 35 0.27 7.09 0.54
N ALA A 36 0.36 6.42 -0.62
CA ALA A 36 0.28 4.97 -0.69
C ALA A 36 1.45 4.29 0.06
N PHE A 37 2.66 4.83 -0.12
CA PHE A 37 3.83 4.39 0.64
C PHE A 37 3.62 4.62 2.14
N HIS A 38 3.26 5.84 2.55
CA HIS A 38 3.08 6.19 3.96
C HIS A 38 2.01 5.33 4.65
N PHE A 39 0.84 5.14 4.02
CA PHE A 39 -0.21 4.29 4.57
C PHE A 39 0.23 2.83 4.71
N SER A 40 1.05 2.32 3.78
CA SER A 40 1.60 0.97 3.87
C SER A 40 2.56 0.78 5.06
N GLU A 41 3.17 1.85 5.56
CA GLU A 41 4.03 1.80 6.75
C GLU A 41 3.20 1.69 8.03
N LEU A 42 2.05 2.35 8.06
CA LEU A 42 1.19 2.46 9.23
C LEU A 42 0.31 1.23 9.45
N ILE A 43 -0.21 0.66 8.36
CA ILE A 43 -1.20 -0.42 8.41
C ILE A 43 -0.76 -1.55 7.48
N ASN A 44 -0.84 -2.79 7.98
CA ASN A 44 -0.70 -3.97 7.12
C ASN A 44 -1.99 -4.17 6.33
N TYR A 45 -1.92 -3.92 5.02
CA TYR A 45 -2.98 -4.24 4.07
C TYR A 45 -2.81 -5.65 3.50
N ASP A 46 -3.92 -6.32 3.25
CA ASP A 46 -3.94 -7.64 2.59
C ASP A 46 -3.60 -7.48 1.10
N VAL A 47 -4.08 -6.40 0.47
CA VAL A 47 -3.85 -6.06 -0.94
C VAL A 47 -3.67 -4.54 -1.07
N ILE A 48 -2.74 -4.15 -1.94
CA ILE A 48 -2.60 -2.78 -2.43
C ILE A 48 -2.90 -2.79 -3.92
N LEU A 49 -3.94 -2.08 -4.35
CA LEU A 49 -4.21 -1.78 -5.76
C LEU A 49 -3.52 -0.44 -6.07
N MET A 50 -2.65 -0.43 -7.07
CA MET A 50 -1.73 0.69 -7.33
C MET A 50 -1.85 1.11 -8.80
N ASP A 51 -2.33 2.33 -9.04
CA ASP A 51 -2.18 2.97 -10.36
C ASP A 51 -0.69 3.22 -10.63
N ILE A 52 -0.26 3.03 -11.88
CA ILE A 52 1.09 3.30 -12.34
C ILE A 52 1.33 4.80 -12.43
N ASN A 53 0.38 5.57 -12.99
CA ASN A 53 0.59 6.99 -13.26
C ASN A 53 -0.15 7.82 -12.22
N MET A 54 0.59 8.49 -11.33
CA MET A 54 0.04 9.37 -10.31
C MET A 54 0.94 10.61 -10.16
N PRO A 55 0.42 11.74 -9.64
CA PRO A 55 1.23 12.89 -9.30
C PRO A 55 2.16 12.59 -8.11
N ILE A 56 3.18 13.45 -7.93
CA ILE A 56 4.14 13.43 -6.80
C ILE A 56 5.09 12.23 -6.85
N MET A 57 4.56 11.01 -6.74
CA MET A 57 5.29 9.76 -6.91
C MET A 57 4.44 8.76 -7.69
N ASP A 58 5.05 8.11 -8.67
CA ASP A 58 4.38 7.11 -9.49
C ASP A 58 4.22 5.76 -8.76
N GLY A 59 3.33 4.91 -9.26
CA GLY A 59 3.05 3.62 -8.62
C GLY A 59 4.18 2.62 -8.68
N ILE A 60 5.08 2.74 -9.67
CA ILE A 60 6.23 1.86 -9.80
C ILE A 60 7.26 2.19 -8.72
N GLU A 61 7.56 3.46 -8.51
CA GLU A 61 8.43 3.96 -7.47
C GLU A 61 7.87 3.64 -6.08
N SER A 62 6.59 3.97 -5.84
CA SER A 62 5.91 3.63 -4.59
C SER A 62 5.99 2.12 -4.29
N SER A 63 5.66 1.27 -5.27
CA SER A 63 5.75 -0.19 -5.12
C SER A 63 7.15 -0.68 -4.79
N LYS A 64 8.19 -0.09 -5.41
CA LYS A 64 9.60 -0.41 -5.11
C LYS A 64 9.95 -0.02 -3.68
N MET A 65 9.53 1.16 -3.21
CA MET A 65 9.78 1.63 -1.85
C MET A 65 9.10 0.75 -0.81
N ILE A 66 7.82 0.41 -1.02
CA ILE A 66 7.06 -0.49 -0.14
C ILE A 66 7.76 -1.86 -0.04
N LYS A 67 8.17 -2.43 -1.19
CA LYS A 67 8.87 -3.72 -1.21
C LYS A 67 10.21 -3.64 -0.47
N LYS A 68 11.01 -2.61 -0.74
CA LYS A 68 12.32 -2.39 -0.10
C LYS A 68 12.17 -2.30 1.42
N GLN A 69 11.20 -1.51 1.89
CA GLN A 69 10.96 -1.35 3.33
C GLN A 69 10.54 -2.66 3.98
N LYS A 70 9.62 -3.42 3.36
CA LYS A 70 9.20 -4.74 3.87
C LYS A 70 10.38 -5.71 3.97
N MET A 71 11.25 -5.74 2.96
CA MET A 71 12.46 -6.58 2.98
C MET A 71 13.42 -6.17 4.10
N GLN A 72 13.66 -4.87 4.28
CA GLN A 72 14.52 -4.36 5.35
C GLN A 72 13.97 -4.69 6.74
N LYS A 73 12.66 -4.53 6.95
CA LYS A 73 11.98 -4.90 8.20
C LYS A 73 12.12 -6.39 8.48
N LEU A 74 11.95 -7.24 7.46
CA LEU A 74 12.11 -8.69 7.61
C LEU A 74 13.55 -9.06 7.96
N GLN A 75 14.53 -8.47 7.27
CA GLN A 75 15.95 -8.70 7.53
C GLN A 75 16.36 -8.27 8.94
N TYR A 76 15.83 -7.14 9.42
CA TYR A 76 16.03 -6.69 10.79
C TYR A 76 15.45 -7.67 11.81
N LEU A 77 14.22 -8.13 11.63
CA LEU A 77 13.60 -9.09 12.53
C LEU A 77 14.37 -10.43 12.56
N GLN A 78 14.88 -10.88 11.41
CA GLN A 78 15.71 -12.07 11.31
C GLN A 78 17.03 -11.93 12.08
N SER A 79 17.70 -10.77 12.01
CA SER A 79 18.94 -10.53 12.75
C SER A 79 18.72 -10.50 14.27
N GLN A 80 17.60 -9.94 14.74
CA GLN A 80 17.25 -9.95 16.17
C GLN A 80 17.05 -11.37 16.72
N LEU A 81 16.41 -12.26 15.93
CA LEU A 81 16.18 -13.65 16.34
C LEU A 81 17.48 -14.46 16.42
N GLN A 82 18.48 -14.16 15.58
CA GLN A 82 19.78 -14.83 15.62
C GLN A 82 20.63 -14.47 16.85
N ILE A 83 20.42 -13.29 17.45
CA ILE A 83 21.13 -12.85 18.65
C ILE A 83 20.58 -13.55 19.92
N LEU A 84 19.36 -14.09 19.86
CA LEU A 84 18.70 -14.78 20.97
C LEU A 84 18.95 -16.31 21.03
N ASN A 85 19.68 -16.90 20.07
CA ASN A 85 20.06 -18.31 20.04
C ASN A 85 21.58 -18.48 20.14
#